data_AF-A0A0N0DX18-F1
#
_entry.id   AF-A0A0N0DX18-F1
#
_cell.length_a   1.000
_cell.length_b   1.000
_cell.length_c   1.000
_cell.angle_alpha   90.00
_cell.angle_beta   90.00
_cell.angle_gamma   90.00
#
_symmetry.space_group_name_H-M   'P 1'
#
loop_
_entity.id
_entity.type
_entity.pdbx_description
1 polymer ?
#
loop_
_entity_poly.entity_id
_entity_poly.type
_entity_poly.pdbx_seq_one_letter_code
_entity_poly.pdbx_strand_id
1 'polypeptide(L)'
;MRAEDGKEETPSLKHNPYAAAADPERYRAVDAPLFTCVAHREACVLCTTAGKNGRNGRTAAVGATVFWLTCPHLNALVARLEGHRCVQAVTEAMKRHPSLTNAHVRSHEAYAARVRQLLTDEQWLFFAEHFLSKDKAQLHKFGNAAVSHARDMKCLHALVAQTLAGAANPVGSLVVNYVLFLHQLTGVAENEAARQEEKRMGLRAALDNTQLFVNFMEAFVACVLNGKGEEERDVQSGTDAPQTVLTVPLPAPQAFETAAAVFSWRLDTSFAALSPDICARALRVLLFLEGKPPRLHKKHRIN
;
A
#
# COMPACT_ATOMS: atom_id res chain seq x y z
N MET A 1 -34.94 -64.81 11.63
CA MET A 1 -33.75 -63.94 11.77
C MET A 1 -33.49 -63.28 10.42
N ARG A 2 -33.98 -62.06 10.22
CA ARG A 2 -33.56 -61.18 9.11
C ARG A 2 -32.93 -59.97 9.78
N ALA A 3 -31.65 -59.74 9.49
CA ALA A 3 -30.88 -58.62 10.01
C ALA A 3 -31.42 -57.32 9.37
N GLU A 4 -31.71 -56.34 10.20
CA GLU A 4 -32.10 -55.00 9.78
C GLU A 4 -30.85 -54.24 9.34
N ASP A 5 -30.88 -53.74 8.10
CA ASP A 5 -29.88 -52.84 7.54
C ASP A 5 -29.86 -51.52 8.32
N GLY A 6 -28.76 -51.30 9.04
CA GLY A 6 -28.45 -50.02 9.65
C GLY A 6 -28.21 -48.97 8.55
N LYS A 7 -29.17 -48.06 8.39
CA LYS A 7 -28.96 -46.81 7.64
C LYS A 7 -27.86 -46.01 8.34
N GLU A 8 -26.69 -45.94 7.72
CA GLU A 8 -25.68 -44.92 8.00
C GLU A 8 -26.33 -43.54 7.87
N GLU A 9 -26.53 -42.87 9.00
CA GLU A 9 -26.84 -41.44 9.01
C GLU A 9 -25.68 -40.71 8.33
N THR A 10 -25.97 -40.14 7.17
CA THR A 10 -25.05 -39.22 6.51
C THR A 10 -24.79 -38.07 7.49
N PRO A 11 -23.52 -37.80 7.86
CA PRO A 11 -23.24 -36.76 8.82
C PRO A 11 -23.78 -35.45 8.27
N SER A 12 -24.73 -34.85 8.99
CA SER A 12 -25.29 -33.54 8.65
C SER A 12 -24.12 -32.61 8.38
N LEU A 13 -23.94 -32.24 7.11
CA LEU A 13 -22.96 -31.25 6.69
C LEU A 13 -23.23 -30.02 7.53
N LYS A 14 -22.37 -29.75 8.53
CA LYS A 14 -22.44 -28.56 9.37
C LYS A 14 -22.63 -27.38 8.42
N HIS A 15 -23.84 -26.82 8.43
CA HIS A 15 -24.20 -25.70 7.58
C HIS A 15 -23.20 -24.60 7.90
N ASN A 16 -22.28 -24.38 6.97
CA ASN A 16 -21.30 -23.33 7.11
C ASN A 16 -21.95 -22.09 6.50
N PRO A 17 -22.49 -21.15 7.30
CA PRO A 17 -23.08 -19.93 6.76
C PRO A 17 -22.08 -19.15 5.89
N TYR A 18 -20.78 -19.46 6.00
CA TYR A 18 -19.68 -18.87 5.25
C TYR A 18 -19.45 -19.50 3.85
N ALA A 19 -20.09 -20.62 3.53
CA ALA A 19 -20.11 -21.14 2.15
C ALA A 19 -20.92 -20.22 1.20
N ALA A 20 -21.91 -19.50 1.73
CA ALA A 20 -22.67 -18.49 0.99
C ALA A 20 -21.91 -17.16 0.82
N ALA A 21 -20.98 -16.85 1.72
CA ALA A 21 -20.17 -15.62 1.66
C ALA A 21 -18.86 -15.77 0.87
N ALA A 22 -18.33 -17.00 0.75
CA ALA A 22 -17.30 -17.35 -0.22
C ALA A 22 -17.91 -17.61 -1.61
N ASP A 23 -18.85 -16.74 -2.00
CA ASP A 23 -19.41 -16.71 -3.33
C ASP A 23 -18.29 -16.28 -4.31
N PRO A 24 -17.90 -17.13 -5.26
CA PRO A 24 -16.91 -16.78 -6.27
C PRO A 24 -17.29 -15.54 -7.09
N GLU A 25 -18.59 -15.22 -7.20
CA GLU A 25 -19.08 -14.01 -7.87
C GLU A 25 -18.89 -12.74 -7.02
N ARG A 26 -18.81 -12.89 -5.69
CA ARG A 26 -18.49 -11.82 -4.73
C ARG A 26 -17.01 -11.76 -4.37
N TYR A 27 -16.20 -12.62 -4.99
CA TYR A 27 -14.76 -12.63 -4.78
C TYR A 27 -14.14 -11.33 -5.27
N ARG A 28 -13.61 -10.55 -4.32
CA ARG A 28 -13.02 -9.24 -4.60
C ARG A 28 -14.01 -8.26 -5.24
N ALA A 29 -15.25 -8.30 -4.79
CA ALA A 29 -16.22 -7.25 -5.08
C ALA A 29 -15.83 -5.98 -4.30
N VAL A 30 -16.00 -4.82 -4.93
CA VAL A 30 -15.83 -3.53 -4.26
C VAL A 30 -17.04 -3.30 -3.35
N ASP A 31 -16.81 -3.18 -2.04
CA ASP A 31 -17.88 -2.84 -1.09
C ASP A 31 -18.09 -1.32 -1.01
N ALA A 32 -16.99 -0.57 -0.96
CA ALA A 32 -17.03 0.89 -0.91
C ALA A 32 -15.71 1.51 -1.41
N PRO A 33 -15.75 2.67 -2.09
CA PRO A 33 -14.55 3.46 -2.32
C PRO A 33 -14.08 4.10 -0.99
N LEU A 34 -12.79 3.97 -0.70
CA LEU A 34 -12.14 4.60 0.46
C LEU A 34 -11.29 5.81 0.07
N PHE A 35 -10.74 5.79 -1.15
CA PHE A 35 -10.01 6.91 -1.75
C PHE A 35 -10.31 6.97 -3.24
N THR A 36 -10.68 8.15 -3.73
CA THR A 36 -11.07 8.34 -5.14
C THR A 36 -9.98 9.09 -5.90
N CYS A 37 -9.69 8.67 -7.12
CA CYS A 37 -8.97 9.50 -8.08
C CYS A 37 -9.93 10.09 -9.11
N VAL A 38 -9.57 11.22 -9.71
CA VAL A 38 -10.39 11.94 -10.70
C VAL A 38 -10.72 11.04 -11.89
N ALA A 39 -9.73 10.29 -12.41
CA ALA A 39 -9.89 9.51 -13.63
C ALA A 39 -10.69 8.20 -13.44
N HIS A 40 -10.49 7.47 -12.34
CA HIS A 40 -11.06 6.12 -12.17
C HIS A 40 -12.08 6.01 -11.05
N ARG A 41 -12.24 7.05 -10.23
CA ARG A 41 -13.19 7.14 -9.10
C ARG A 41 -12.95 6.14 -7.95
N GLU A 42 -12.16 5.09 -8.16
CA GLU A 42 -11.88 4.04 -7.18
C GLU A 42 -10.38 3.77 -7.13
N ALA A 43 -9.64 4.60 -6.40
CA ALA A 43 -8.19 4.42 -6.28
C ALA A 43 -7.80 3.48 -5.15
N CYS A 44 -8.52 3.56 -4.02
CA CYS A 44 -8.48 2.56 -2.96
C CYS A 44 -9.91 2.18 -2.58
N VAL A 45 -10.15 0.89 -2.36
CA VAL A 45 -11.47 0.35 -2.03
C VAL A 45 -11.41 -0.55 -0.80
N LEU A 46 -12.55 -0.64 -0.12
CA LEU A 46 -12.87 -1.69 0.82
C LEU A 46 -13.31 -2.92 0.05
N CYS A 47 -12.72 -4.06 0.38
CA CYS A 47 -13.25 -5.36 0.01
C CYS A 47 -13.12 -6.33 1.19
N THR A 48 -14.25 -6.62 1.80
CA THR A 48 -14.43 -7.52 2.93
C THR A 48 -14.34 -8.99 2.50
N THR A 49 -14.85 -9.31 1.30
CA THR A 49 -14.87 -10.67 0.73
C THR A 49 -13.71 -10.92 -0.23
N ALA A 50 -12.52 -11.16 0.33
CA ALA A 50 -11.32 -11.45 -0.46
C ALA A 50 -10.85 -12.93 -0.41
N GLY A 51 -11.64 -13.83 0.17
CA GLY A 51 -11.24 -15.22 0.33
C GLY A 51 -11.57 -16.08 -0.90
N LYS A 52 -10.60 -16.89 -1.33
CA LYS A 52 -10.85 -17.94 -2.33
C LYS A 52 -11.55 -19.10 -1.62
N ASN A 53 -12.38 -19.85 -2.35
CA ASN A 53 -12.63 -21.25 -1.97
C ASN A 53 -11.26 -21.94 -1.88
N GLY A 54 -10.80 -22.24 -0.67
CA GLY A 54 -9.57 -22.98 -0.46
C GLY A 54 -9.68 -24.36 -1.09
N ARG A 55 -8.54 -24.97 -1.44
CA ARG A 55 -8.52 -26.43 -1.70
C ARG A 55 -9.10 -27.11 -0.45
N ASN A 56 -10.02 -28.06 -0.63
CA ASN A 56 -10.72 -28.82 0.44
C ASN A 56 -11.90 -28.11 1.13
N GLY A 57 -12.61 -27.20 0.46
CA GLY A 57 -13.89 -26.67 0.98
C GLY A 57 -13.78 -25.74 2.19
N ARG A 58 -12.56 -25.30 2.55
CA ARG A 58 -12.34 -24.26 3.54
C ARG A 58 -12.64 -22.91 2.90
N THR A 59 -13.80 -22.37 3.19
CA THR A 59 -14.23 -21.03 2.78
C THR A 59 -13.72 -19.99 3.76
N ALA A 60 -12.94 -19.02 3.27
CA ALA A 60 -12.66 -17.80 4.02
C ALA A 60 -13.66 -16.75 3.52
N ALA A 61 -14.71 -16.47 4.28
CA ALA A 61 -15.70 -15.46 3.90
C ALA A 61 -15.15 -14.03 3.99
N VAL A 62 -14.28 -13.77 4.97
CA VAL A 62 -13.59 -12.48 5.16
C VAL A 62 -12.10 -12.71 5.07
N GLY A 63 -11.40 -11.89 4.28
CA GLY A 63 -9.94 -11.93 4.17
C GLY A 63 -9.29 -10.93 5.13
N ALA A 64 -8.12 -11.26 5.68
CA ALA A 64 -7.33 -10.32 6.48
C ALA A 64 -6.76 -9.12 5.69
N THR A 65 -6.94 -9.09 4.37
CA THR A 65 -6.60 -7.95 3.49
C THR A 65 -7.89 -7.29 3.06
N VAL A 66 -8.23 -6.15 3.66
CA VAL A 66 -9.50 -5.44 3.37
C VAL A 66 -9.34 -4.18 2.54
N PHE A 67 -8.13 -3.60 2.48
CA PHE A 67 -7.87 -2.39 1.68
C PHE A 67 -7.10 -2.76 0.43
N TRP A 68 -7.65 -2.35 -0.71
CA TRP A 68 -7.15 -2.73 -2.02
C TRP A 68 -6.80 -1.51 -2.86
N LEU A 69 -5.64 -1.55 -3.51
CA LEU A 69 -5.20 -0.51 -4.45
C LEU A 69 -5.69 -0.85 -5.85
N THR A 70 -6.68 -0.10 -6.33
CA THR A 70 -7.41 -0.39 -7.58
C THR A 70 -7.14 0.61 -8.70
N CYS A 71 -6.60 1.79 -8.41
CA CYS A 71 -6.22 2.74 -9.47
C CYS A 71 -5.18 2.10 -10.41
N PRO A 72 -5.45 1.95 -11.73
CA PRO A 72 -4.55 1.24 -12.64
C PRO A 72 -3.19 1.95 -12.79
N HIS A 73 -3.15 3.29 -12.80
CA HIS A 73 -1.89 4.03 -12.93
C HIS A 73 -1.03 3.90 -11.67
N LEU A 74 -1.63 4.07 -10.50
CA LEU A 74 -0.91 3.95 -9.24
C LEU A 74 -0.49 2.49 -8.98
N ASN A 75 -1.36 1.53 -9.28
CA ASN A 75 -1.06 0.11 -9.18
C ASN A 75 0.10 -0.29 -10.10
N ALA A 76 0.11 0.16 -11.36
CA ALA A 76 1.19 -0.10 -12.31
C ALA A 76 2.53 0.49 -11.84
N LEU A 77 2.53 1.73 -11.35
CA LEU A 77 3.74 2.36 -10.83
C LEU A 77 4.26 1.64 -9.57
N VAL A 78 3.38 1.27 -8.64
CA VAL A 78 3.79 0.50 -7.44
C VAL A 78 4.30 -0.89 -7.83
N ALA A 79 3.66 -1.57 -8.78
CA ALA A 79 4.14 -2.86 -9.30
C ALA A 79 5.52 -2.75 -9.93
N ARG A 80 5.80 -1.65 -10.62
CA ARG A 80 7.13 -1.35 -11.15
C ARG A 80 8.16 -1.23 -10.03
N LEU A 81 7.87 -0.48 -8.97
CA LEU A 81 8.75 -0.38 -7.80
C LEU A 81 9.04 -1.75 -7.17
N GLU A 82 8.04 -2.60 -7.05
CA GLU A 82 8.22 -3.98 -6.57
C GLU A 82 9.10 -4.81 -7.51
N GLY A 83 8.92 -4.68 -8.83
CA GLY A 83 9.79 -5.28 -9.84
C GLY A 83 11.25 -4.84 -9.71
N HIS A 84 11.48 -3.60 -9.25
CA HIS A 84 12.81 -3.05 -8.93
C HIS A 84 13.32 -3.43 -7.52
N ARG A 85 12.72 -4.45 -6.90
CA ARG A 85 13.11 -4.96 -5.57
C ARG A 85 13.00 -3.93 -4.43
N CYS A 86 12.09 -2.97 -4.56
CA CYS A 86 11.88 -1.96 -3.49
C CYS A 86 11.32 -2.58 -2.20
N VAL A 87 10.60 -3.71 -2.28
CA VAL A 87 10.18 -4.46 -1.07
C VAL A 87 11.41 -4.92 -0.29
N GLN A 88 12.40 -5.52 -0.95
CA GLN A 88 13.63 -5.94 -0.31
C GLN A 88 14.40 -4.73 0.26
N ALA A 89 14.45 -3.62 -0.48
CA ALA A 89 15.10 -2.39 -0.01
C ALA A 89 14.48 -1.86 1.30
N VAL A 90 13.15 -1.81 1.41
CA VAL A 90 12.46 -1.42 2.65
C VAL A 90 12.72 -2.42 3.76
N THR A 91 12.69 -3.73 3.49
CA THR A 91 12.99 -4.76 4.50
C THR A 91 14.41 -4.60 5.06
N GLU A 92 15.41 -4.33 4.20
CA GLU A 92 16.77 -4.06 4.67
C GLU A 92 16.88 -2.73 5.43
N ALA A 93 16.11 -1.71 5.06
CA ALA A 93 16.05 -0.47 5.82
C ALA A 93 15.41 -0.67 7.20
N MET A 94 14.35 -1.47 7.31
CA MET A 94 13.73 -1.83 8.59
C MET A 94 14.72 -2.52 9.54
N LYS A 95 15.62 -3.36 9.03
CA LYS A 95 16.69 -3.97 9.84
C LYS A 95 17.68 -2.94 10.38
N ARG A 96 18.00 -1.90 9.58
CA ARG A 96 18.96 -0.85 9.93
C ARG A 96 18.38 0.26 10.79
N HIS A 97 17.08 0.53 10.64
CA HIS A 97 16.39 1.67 11.25
C HIS A 97 15.25 1.20 12.17
N PRO A 98 15.51 1.08 13.50
CA PRO A 98 14.49 0.69 14.46
C PRO A 98 13.26 1.59 14.47
N SER A 99 13.41 2.89 14.20
CA SER A 99 12.28 3.83 14.13
C SER A 99 11.29 3.47 13.02
N LEU A 100 11.78 3.07 11.84
CA LEU A 100 10.94 2.59 10.73
C LEU A 100 10.24 1.28 11.10
N THR A 101 10.97 0.33 11.69
CA THR A 101 10.38 -0.94 12.13
C THR A 101 9.30 -0.75 13.18
N ASN A 102 9.56 0.07 14.20
CA ASN A 102 8.60 0.35 15.27
C ASN A 102 7.36 1.08 14.75
N ALA A 103 7.55 2.05 13.84
CA ALA A 103 6.42 2.72 13.18
C ALA A 103 5.58 1.75 12.34
N HIS A 104 6.22 0.82 11.61
CA HIS A 104 5.51 -0.21 10.84
C HIS A 104 4.73 -1.17 11.75
N VAL A 105 5.34 -1.65 12.84
CA VAL A 105 4.66 -2.52 13.81
C VAL A 105 3.44 -1.82 14.42
N ARG A 106 3.58 -0.54 14.82
CA ARG A 106 2.45 0.28 15.33
C ARG A 106 1.34 0.47 14.29
N SER A 107 1.67 0.47 13.00
CA SER A 107 0.67 0.65 11.93
C SER A 107 -0.36 -0.49 11.85
N HIS A 108 -0.07 -1.66 12.43
CA HIS A 108 -1.02 -2.78 12.48
C HIS A 108 -2.23 -2.47 13.37
N GLU A 109 -2.04 -1.69 14.44
CA GLU A 109 -3.14 -1.23 15.30
C GLU A 109 -3.98 -0.17 14.59
N ALA A 110 -3.33 0.77 13.88
CA ALA A 110 -4.02 1.75 13.04
C ALA A 110 -4.86 1.08 11.94
N TYR A 111 -4.32 0.01 11.33
CA TYR A 111 -5.07 -0.84 10.41
C TYR A 111 -6.30 -1.45 11.08
N ALA A 112 -6.13 -2.20 12.16
CA ALA A 112 -7.23 -2.87 12.84
C ALA A 112 -8.33 -1.89 13.31
N ALA A 113 -7.94 -0.72 13.84
CA ALA A 113 -8.86 0.33 14.24
C ALA A 113 -9.67 0.86 13.04
N ARG A 114 -9.02 1.09 11.89
CA ARG A 114 -9.72 1.54 10.68
C ARG A 114 -10.64 0.46 10.12
N VAL A 115 -10.24 -0.81 10.17
CA VAL A 115 -11.11 -1.93 9.78
C VAL A 115 -12.34 -2.00 10.67
N ARG A 116 -12.20 -1.89 11.99
CA ARG A 116 -13.33 -1.88 12.93
C ARG A 116 -14.38 -0.83 12.60
N GLN A 117 -13.95 0.37 12.18
CA GLN A 117 -14.84 1.47 11.81
C GLN A 117 -15.66 1.19 10.54
N LEU A 118 -15.15 0.34 9.65
CA LEU A 118 -15.73 0.09 8.32
C LEU A 118 -16.56 -1.19 8.27
N LEU A 119 -16.32 -2.13 9.18
CA LEU A 119 -17.06 -3.39 9.26
C LEU A 119 -18.27 -3.27 10.18
N THR A 120 -19.33 -4.00 9.85
CA THR A 120 -20.44 -4.29 10.78
C THR A 120 -19.95 -5.05 12.01
N ASP A 121 -20.74 -5.09 13.08
CA ASP A 121 -20.38 -5.81 14.30
C ASP A 121 -20.16 -7.30 14.06
N GLU A 122 -21.00 -7.96 13.26
CA GLU A 122 -20.80 -9.38 12.94
C GLU A 122 -19.51 -9.61 12.13
N GLN A 123 -19.25 -8.76 11.13
CA GLN A 123 -18.03 -8.85 10.32
C GLN A 123 -16.76 -8.59 11.16
N TRP A 124 -16.82 -7.64 12.09
CA TRP A 124 -15.70 -7.35 12.98
C TRP A 124 -15.42 -8.49 13.95
N LEU A 125 -16.46 -9.03 14.61
CA LEU A 125 -16.29 -10.17 15.53
C LEU A 125 -15.59 -11.34 14.82
N PHE A 126 -16.01 -11.64 13.59
CA PHE A 126 -15.34 -12.63 12.75
C PHE A 126 -13.88 -12.25 12.48
N PHE A 127 -13.63 -11.03 11.99
CA PHE A 127 -12.28 -10.56 11.66
C PHE A 127 -11.34 -10.65 12.86
N ALA A 128 -11.78 -10.17 14.02
CA ALA A 128 -10.99 -10.17 15.24
C ALA A 128 -10.69 -11.59 15.72
N GLU A 129 -11.67 -12.49 15.74
CA GLU A 129 -11.47 -13.88 16.15
C GLU A 129 -10.50 -14.63 15.21
N HIS A 130 -10.58 -14.38 13.90
CA HIS A 130 -9.84 -15.17 12.91
C HIS A 130 -8.45 -14.62 12.61
N PHE A 131 -8.25 -13.31 12.79
CA PHE A 131 -7.01 -12.64 12.35
C PHE A 131 -6.30 -11.86 13.47
N LEU A 132 -7.00 -11.49 14.54
CA LEU A 132 -6.40 -10.73 15.65
C LEU A 132 -6.33 -11.54 16.96
N SER A 133 -6.87 -12.77 16.98
CA SER A 133 -6.89 -13.61 18.19
C SER A 133 -5.49 -13.83 18.74
N LYS A 134 -5.34 -13.57 20.04
CA LYS A 134 -4.11 -13.85 20.80
C LYS A 134 -4.08 -15.29 21.31
N ASP A 135 -5.24 -15.89 21.56
CA ASP A 135 -5.37 -17.27 22.05
C ASP A 135 -4.97 -18.31 21.00
N LYS A 136 -5.12 -17.95 19.72
CA LYS A 136 -4.73 -18.77 18.57
C LYS A 136 -3.61 -18.08 17.80
N ALA A 137 -2.42 -17.98 18.39
CA ALA A 137 -1.26 -17.27 17.82
C ALA A 137 -0.94 -17.66 16.37
N GLN A 138 -1.17 -18.92 15.97
CA GLN A 138 -1.01 -19.43 14.61
C GLN A 138 -1.98 -18.82 13.58
N LEU A 139 -3.12 -18.29 14.02
CA LEU A 139 -4.11 -17.61 13.19
C LEU A 139 -3.89 -16.10 13.13
N HIS A 140 -3.16 -15.54 14.09
CA HIS A 140 -2.89 -14.11 14.14
C HIS A 140 -2.19 -13.63 12.85
N LYS A 141 -2.72 -12.55 12.28
CA LYS A 141 -2.21 -11.87 11.09
C LYS A 141 -2.01 -10.40 11.38
N PHE A 142 -0.92 -9.86 10.86
CA PHE A 142 -0.56 -8.47 11.05
C PHE A 142 -0.86 -7.65 9.80
N GLY A 143 -1.51 -6.50 10.03
CA GLY A 143 -1.69 -5.43 9.04
C GLY A 143 -2.47 -5.82 7.78
N ASN A 144 -2.54 -4.87 6.86
CA ASN A 144 -3.02 -5.14 5.51
C ASN A 144 -2.02 -6.08 4.79
N ALA A 145 -2.51 -6.99 3.95
CA ALA A 145 -1.79 -8.15 3.37
C ALA A 145 -1.56 -9.37 4.30
N ALA A 146 -1.96 -9.29 5.57
CA ALA A 146 -2.07 -10.45 6.46
C ALA A 146 -0.78 -11.27 6.62
N VAL A 147 0.31 -10.62 7.05
CA VAL A 147 1.58 -11.30 7.27
C VAL A 147 1.60 -12.06 8.60
N SER A 148 2.51 -13.05 8.72
CA SER A 148 2.60 -13.91 9.92
C SER A 148 3.44 -13.30 11.05
N HIS A 149 4.29 -12.31 10.77
CA HIS A 149 5.08 -11.62 11.79
C HIS A 149 4.93 -10.11 11.69
N ALA A 150 4.90 -9.42 12.83
CA ALA A 150 4.64 -7.98 12.89
C ALA A 150 5.67 -7.13 12.13
N ARG A 151 6.90 -7.63 11.95
CA ARG A 151 7.96 -6.93 11.23
C ARG A 151 7.96 -7.23 9.72
N ASP A 152 7.18 -8.20 9.29
CA ASP A 152 7.14 -8.58 7.88
C ASP A 152 6.26 -7.61 7.09
N MET A 153 6.47 -7.63 5.78
CA MET A 153 5.55 -7.07 4.80
C MET A 153 5.58 -7.92 3.54
N LYS A 154 4.45 -7.96 2.82
CA LYS A 154 4.30 -8.80 1.63
C LYS A 154 4.51 -8.02 0.34
N CYS A 155 3.85 -6.87 0.22
CA CYS A 155 3.83 -6.03 -0.98
C CYS A 155 3.60 -4.56 -0.60
N LEU A 156 4.10 -3.65 -1.43
CA LEU A 156 3.89 -2.22 -1.33
C LEU A 156 2.44 -1.84 -1.66
N HIS A 157 1.76 -2.57 -2.57
CA HIS A 157 0.35 -2.25 -2.91
C HIS A 157 -0.55 -2.23 -1.69
N ALA A 158 -0.39 -3.19 -0.77
CA ALA A 158 -1.22 -3.27 0.42
C ALA A 158 -0.93 -2.13 1.41
N LEU A 159 0.34 -1.73 1.55
CA LEU A 159 0.71 -0.65 2.46
C LEU A 159 0.27 0.71 1.90
N VAL A 160 0.38 0.92 0.58
CA VAL A 160 -0.19 2.09 -0.11
C VAL A 160 -1.71 2.12 0.05
N ALA A 161 -2.40 0.99 -0.15
CA ALA A 161 -3.84 0.91 0.06
C ALA A 161 -4.23 1.26 1.51
N GLN A 162 -3.47 0.78 2.50
CA GLN A 162 -3.70 1.09 3.90
C GLN A 162 -3.62 2.61 4.17
N THR A 163 -2.55 3.26 3.69
CA THR A 163 -2.40 4.71 3.80
C THR A 163 -3.56 5.46 3.13
N LEU A 164 -3.92 5.10 1.90
CA LEU A 164 -5.01 5.77 1.18
C LEU A 164 -6.38 5.52 1.83
N ALA A 165 -6.58 4.39 2.51
CA ALA A 165 -7.78 4.09 3.28
C ALA A 165 -7.91 4.92 4.58
N GLY A 166 -6.94 5.79 4.88
CA GLY A 166 -6.92 6.62 6.09
C GLY A 166 -6.39 5.88 7.33
N ALA A 167 -5.72 4.73 7.15
CA ALA A 167 -5.00 4.06 8.21
C ALA A 167 -3.51 4.36 8.08
N ALA A 168 -2.94 5.08 9.06
CA ALA A 168 -1.53 5.48 9.02
C ALA A 168 -0.62 4.26 8.81
N ASN A 169 0.31 4.35 7.86
CA ASN A 169 1.33 3.36 7.59
C ASN A 169 2.61 4.04 7.07
N PRO A 170 3.76 3.95 7.76
CA PRO A 170 4.95 4.71 7.38
C PRO A 170 5.49 4.31 6.01
N VAL A 171 5.42 3.02 5.64
CA VAL A 171 5.88 2.53 4.34
C VAL A 171 4.90 2.92 3.23
N GLY A 172 3.59 2.82 3.48
CA GLY A 172 2.58 3.33 2.54
C GLY A 172 2.74 4.83 2.26
N SER A 173 2.94 5.62 3.32
CA SER A 173 3.17 7.07 3.24
C SER A 173 4.45 7.42 2.49
N LEU A 174 5.53 6.66 2.75
CA LEU A 174 6.81 6.75 2.03
C LEU A 174 6.60 6.53 0.54
N VAL A 175 5.89 5.48 0.14
CA VAL A 175 5.69 5.15 -1.28
C VAL A 175 4.81 6.20 -1.97
N VAL A 176 3.73 6.68 -1.33
CA VAL A 176 2.89 7.74 -1.92
C VAL A 176 3.70 9.03 -2.11
N ASN A 177 4.47 9.44 -1.10
CA ASN A 177 5.35 10.60 -1.21
C ASN A 177 6.45 10.39 -2.26
N TYR A 178 6.98 9.17 -2.41
CA TYR A 178 7.94 8.86 -3.46
C TYR A 178 7.33 9.03 -4.87
N VAL A 179 6.06 8.67 -5.07
CA VAL A 179 5.36 8.95 -6.34
C VAL A 179 5.26 10.46 -6.61
N LEU A 180 5.00 11.27 -5.58
CA LEU A 180 4.98 12.74 -5.71
C LEU A 180 6.36 13.29 -6.05
N PHE A 181 7.41 12.75 -5.44
CA PHE A 181 8.80 13.09 -5.70
C PHE A 181 9.23 12.72 -7.12
N LEU A 182 8.92 11.50 -7.58
CA LEU A 182 9.15 11.07 -8.96
C LEU A 182 8.45 12.01 -9.94
N HIS A 183 7.21 12.38 -9.70
CA HIS A 183 6.50 13.34 -10.55
C HIS A 183 7.20 14.71 -10.61
N GLN A 184 7.69 15.23 -9.47
CA GLN A 184 8.47 16.46 -9.45
C GLN A 184 9.73 16.32 -10.31
N LEU A 185 10.49 15.24 -10.15
CA LEU A 185 11.69 15.00 -10.95
C LEU A 185 11.40 14.74 -12.42
N THR A 186 10.27 14.13 -12.77
CA THR A 186 9.82 14.00 -14.16
C THR A 186 9.67 15.36 -14.81
N GLY A 187 9.11 16.36 -14.11
CA GLY A 187 9.03 17.73 -14.63
C GLY A 187 10.40 18.35 -14.89
N VAL A 188 11.37 18.12 -13.99
CA VAL A 188 12.76 18.56 -14.19
C VAL A 188 13.41 17.84 -15.38
N ALA A 189 13.26 16.52 -15.45
CA ALA A 189 13.83 15.67 -16.49
C ALA A 189 13.26 15.98 -17.88
N GLU A 190 11.96 16.29 -17.99
CA GLU A 190 11.35 16.74 -19.25
C GLU A 190 11.97 18.05 -19.74
N ASN A 191 12.18 19.02 -18.84
CA ASN A 191 12.82 20.29 -19.17
C ASN A 191 14.30 20.11 -19.57
N GLU A 192 15.04 19.24 -18.88
CA GLU A 192 16.42 18.89 -19.24
C GLU A 192 16.50 18.16 -20.59
N ALA A 193 15.65 17.16 -20.80
CA ALA A 193 15.61 16.39 -22.04
C ALA A 193 15.17 17.25 -23.25
N ALA A 194 14.32 18.26 -23.04
CA ALA A 194 13.96 19.22 -24.08
C ALA A 194 15.16 20.07 -24.52
N ARG A 195 16.10 20.34 -23.61
CA ARG A 195 17.36 21.05 -23.92
C ARG A 195 18.41 20.11 -24.53
N GLN A 196 18.43 18.84 -24.11
CA GLN A 196 19.45 17.86 -24.47
C GLN A 196 18.82 16.47 -24.64
N GLU A 197 18.31 16.18 -25.84
CA GLU A 197 17.58 14.94 -26.15
C GLU A 197 18.37 13.67 -25.81
N GLU A 198 19.69 13.71 -26.01
CA GLU A 198 20.62 12.62 -25.69
C GLU A 198 20.61 12.22 -24.21
N LYS A 199 20.26 13.13 -23.29
CA LYS A 199 20.15 12.84 -21.85
C LYS A 199 18.89 12.09 -21.47
N ARG A 200 17.87 12.03 -22.33
CA ARG A 200 16.55 11.45 -21.97
C ARG A 200 16.66 10.02 -21.46
N MET A 201 17.51 9.21 -22.09
CA MET A 201 17.73 7.82 -21.68
C MET A 201 18.40 7.72 -20.31
N GLY A 202 19.38 8.58 -20.02
CA GLY A 202 20.03 8.65 -18.71
C GLY A 202 19.06 9.09 -17.61
N LEU A 203 18.23 10.10 -17.88
CA LEU A 203 17.23 10.61 -16.94
C LEU A 203 16.16 9.55 -16.64
N ARG A 204 15.69 8.81 -17.65
CA ARG A 204 14.80 7.66 -17.45
C ARG A 204 15.45 6.60 -16.57
N ALA A 205 16.69 6.22 -16.87
CA ALA A 205 17.42 5.23 -16.09
C ALA A 205 17.63 5.67 -14.64
N ALA A 206 17.88 6.95 -14.39
CA ALA A 206 18.04 7.50 -13.05
C ALA A 206 16.73 7.48 -12.24
N LEU A 207 15.60 7.85 -12.86
CA LEU A 207 14.28 7.79 -12.22
C LEU A 207 13.78 6.36 -11.99
N ASP A 208 14.23 5.43 -12.80
CA ASP A 208 13.90 4.00 -12.71
C ASP A 208 14.85 3.21 -11.80
N ASN A 209 15.78 3.89 -11.15
CA ASN A 209 16.82 3.26 -10.33
C ASN A 209 16.34 3.05 -8.89
N THR A 210 16.43 1.80 -8.39
CA THR A 210 16.14 1.46 -6.99
C THR A 210 16.97 2.31 -5.99
N GLN A 211 18.18 2.71 -6.35
CA GLN A 211 19.02 3.56 -5.50
C GLN A 211 18.39 4.93 -5.23
N LEU A 212 17.62 5.49 -6.19
CA LEU A 212 16.88 6.74 -5.95
C LEU A 212 15.81 6.55 -4.87
N PHE A 213 15.11 5.42 -4.90
CA PHE A 213 14.14 5.06 -3.86
C PHE A 213 14.81 4.87 -2.49
N VAL A 214 15.96 4.19 -2.45
CA VAL A 214 16.75 4.04 -1.21
C VAL A 214 17.16 5.41 -0.67
N ASN A 215 17.72 6.30 -1.50
CA ASN A 215 18.12 7.64 -1.08
C ASN A 215 16.94 8.44 -0.53
N PHE A 216 15.77 8.35 -1.17
CA PHE A 216 14.54 8.99 -0.70
C PHE A 216 14.09 8.46 0.67
N MET A 217 14.13 7.13 0.84
CA MET A 217 13.78 6.47 2.10
C MET A 217 14.73 6.85 3.24
N GLU A 218 16.04 6.92 2.99
CA GLU A 218 17.01 7.37 4.00
C GLU A 218 16.73 8.82 4.43
N ALA A 219 16.44 9.71 3.48
CA ALA A 219 16.06 11.09 3.78
C ALA A 219 14.75 11.17 4.59
N PHE A 220 13.75 10.34 4.25
CA PHE A 220 12.51 10.20 5.01
C PHE A 220 12.76 9.75 6.45
N VAL A 221 13.55 8.68 6.66
CA VAL A 221 13.86 8.19 8.01
C VAL A 221 14.57 9.27 8.81
N ALA A 222 15.56 9.94 8.23
CA ALA A 222 16.33 10.98 8.90
C ALA A 222 15.47 12.19 9.30
N CYS A 223 14.60 12.68 8.41
CA CYS A 223 13.90 13.95 8.63
C CYS A 223 12.49 13.80 9.22
N VAL A 224 11.78 12.70 8.91
CA VAL A 224 10.37 12.51 9.29
C VAL A 224 10.23 11.60 10.50
N LEU A 225 11.02 10.52 10.57
CA LEU A 225 10.93 9.58 11.70
C LEU A 225 11.89 9.93 12.83
N ASN A 226 13.08 10.41 12.50
CA ASN A 226 14.12 10.74 13.48
C ASN A 226 14.29 12.26 13.69
N GLY A 227 13.65 13.09 12.86
CA GLY A 227 13.68 14.54 13.01
C GLY A 227 13.02 14.98 14.31
N LYS A 228 13.76 15.76 15.10
CA LYS A 228 13.45 16.38 16.42
C LYS A 228 12.21 15.84 17.15
N GLY A 229 12.50 15.26 18.32
CA GLY A 229 11.64 14.46 19.19
C GLY A 229 10.22 14.99 19.42
N GLU A 230 9.35 14.04 19.78
CA GLU A 230 7.98 14.26 20.24
C GLU A 230 7.86 15.24 21.43
N GLU A 231 8.97 15.71 22.02
CA GLU A 231 9.01 16.58 23.20
C GLU A 231 8.80 18.09 22.95
N GLU A 232 8.76 18.57 21.69
CA GLU A 232 8.60 20.01 21.39
C GLU A 232 7.41 20.36 20.47
N ARG A 233 6.50 19.41 20.22
CA ARG A 233 5.22 19.73 19.57
C ARG A 233 4.18 20.09 20.62
N ASP A 234 4.45 21.20 21.31
CA ASP A 234 3.49 21.84 22.17
C ASP A 234 2.27 22.22 21.33
N VAL A 235 1.11 21.74 21.77
CA VAL A 235 -0.17 21.85 21.08
C VAL A 235 -0.70 23.27 21.30
N GLN A 236 -0.08 24.26 20.66
CA GLN A 236 -0.60 25.62 20.59
C GLN A 236 -0.98 25.96 19.15
N SER A 237 -2.26 25.67 18.90
CA SER A 237 -3.21 26.44 18.08
C SER A 237 -2.70 27.17 16.84
N GLY A 238 -3.21 26.72 15.69
CA GLY A 238 -3.66 27.62 14.63
C GLY A 238 -2.63 27.95 13.55
N THR A 239 -2.79 27.28 12.41
CA THR A 239 -2.27 27.60 11.08
C THR A 239 -0.76 27.53 10.89
N ASP A 240 -0.34 26.53 10.11
CA ASP A 240 1.01 26.25 9.60
C ASP A 240 1.93 25.41 10.50
N ALA A 241 1.56 24.13 10.65
CA ALA A 241 2.53 23.11 11.07
C ALA A 241 3.77 23.17 10.13
N PRO A 242 4.99 23.22 10.66
CA PRO A 242 6.20 23.38 9.85
C PRO A 242 6.30 22.24 8.84
N GLN A 243 6.40 22.60 7.56
CA GLN A 243 6.49 21.64 6.48
C GLN A 243 7.84 20.93 6.52
N THR A 244 7.85 19.60 6.71
CA THR A 244 9.10 18.83 6.68
C THR A 244 9.66 18.81 5.26
N VAL A 245 10.92 19.22 5.11
CA VAL A 245 11.63 19.26 3.83
C VAL A 245 12.75 18.21 3.83
N LEU A 246 12.82 17.43 2.77
CA LEU A 246 13.83 16.40 2.53
C LEU A 246 14.84 16.92 1.51
N THR A 247 16.12 16.63 1.72
CA THR A 247 17.15 16.73 0.67
C THR A 247 17.54 15.33 0.26
N VAL A 248 17.27 14.98 -1.00
CA VAL A 248 17.39 13.61 -1.53
C VAL A 248 18.54 13.56 -2.53
N PRO A 249 19.63 12.83 -2.23
CA PRO A 249 20.72 12.63 -3.19
C PRO A 249 20.25 11.90 -4.45
N LEU A 250 20.67 12.37 -5.62
CA LEU A 250 20.38 11.72 -6.91
C LEU A 250 21.49 10.71 -7.27
N PRO A 251 21.15 9.56 -7.89
CA PRO A 251 22.12 8.49 -8.14
C PRO A 251 23.19 8.86 -9.17
N ALA A 252 24.39 8.27 -9.03
CA ALA A 252 25.50 8.41 -9.97
C ALA A 252 25.52 7.29 -11.05
N PRO A 253 26.07 7.53 -12.26
CA PRO A 253 26.51 8.84 -12.76
C PRO A 253 25.32 9.80 -12.87
N GLN A 254 25.54 11.08 -12.51
CA GLN A 254 24.47 12.08 -12.43
C GLN A 254 23.90 12.32 -13.83
N ALA A 255 22.69 11.80 -14.08
CA ALA A 255 21.93 12.13 -15.28
C ALA A 255 21.34 13.54 -15.21
N PHE A 256 21.07 14.02 -13.99
CA PHE A 256 20.57 15.35 -13.68
C PHE A 256 21.72 16.36 -13.58
N GLU A 257 21.43 17.65 -13.83
CA GLU A 257 22.38 18.75 -13.65
C GLU A 257 22.72 19.01 -12.17
N THR A 258 21.88 18.54 -11.25
CA THR A 258 22.03 18.71 -9.80
C THR A 258 22.37 17.40 -9.09
N ALA A 259 23.14 17.46 -8.01
CA ALA A 259 23.49 16.28 -7.21
C ALA A 259 22.40 15.82 -6.23
N ALA A 260 21.45 16.69 -5.89
CA ALA A 260 20.36 16.41 -4.95
C ALA A 260 19.10 17.19 -5.31
N ALA A 261 17.95 16.68 -4.89
CA ALA A 261 16.65 17.32 -5.06
C ALA A 261 16.00 17.60 -3.70
N VAL A 262 15.31 18.74 -3.61
CA VAL A 262 14.55 19.13 -2.42
C VAL A 262 13.09 18.70 -2.60
N PHE A 263 12.52 18.06 -1.57
CA PHE A 263 11.14 17.60 -1.59
C PHE A 263 10.42 17.94 -0.29
N SER A 264 9.25 18.55 -0.38
CA SER A 264 8.43 18.84 0.79
C SER A 264 7.48 17.69 1.09
N TRP A 265 7.65 17.05 2.24
CA TRP A 265 6.84 15.93 2.70
C TRP A 265 5.36 16.31 2.82
N ARG A 266 4.49 15.38 2.43
CA ARG A 266 3.03 15.53 2.49
C ARG A 266 2.44 14.54 3.50
N LEU A 267 1.57 15.06 4.37
CA LEU A 267 0.79 14.27 5.32
C LEU A 267 -0.32 13.50 4.59
N ASP A 268 -0.67 12.33 5.11
CA ASP A 268 -1.65 11.42 4.49
C ASP A 268 -3.01 12.07 4.24
N THR A 269 -3.45 12.91 5.19
CA THR A 269 -4.72 13.65 5.11
C THR A 269 -4.76 14.64 3.93
N SER A 270 -3.62 15.05 3.40
CA SER A 270 -3.54 15.99 2.29
C SER A 270 -3.66 15.35 0.90
N PHE A 271 -3.53 14.02 0.79
CA PHE A 271 -3.48 13.35 -0.51
C PHE A 271 -4.76 13.50 -1.34
N ALA A 272 -5.92 13.57 -0.69
CA ALA A 272 -7.21 13.75 -1.37
C ALA A 272 -7.37 15.15 -2.00
N ALA A 273 -6.63 16.15 -1.50
CA ALA A 273 -6.69 17.54 -1.96
C ALA A 273 -5.64 17.87 -3.04
N LEU A 274 -4.85 16.87 -3.49
CA LEU A 274 -3.80 17.08 -4.48
C LEU A 274 -4.37 17.51 -5.83
N SER A 275 -3.76 18.53 -6.43
CA SER A 275 -4.00 18.96 -7.82
C SER A 275 -2.66 19.11 -8.56
N PRO A 276 -2.42 18.39 -9.67
CA PRO A 276 -3.16 17.19 -10.08
C PRO A 276 -3.14 16.10 -9.01
N ASP A 277 -4.11 15.17 -9.05
CA ASP A 277 -4.21 14.08 -8.08
C ASP A 277 -3.10 13.03 -8.22
N ILE A 278 -3.02 12.08 -7.29
CA ILE A 278 -1.98 11.04 -7.29
C ILE A 278 -2.03 10.15 -8.54
N CYS A 279 -3.22 9.94 -9.11
CA CYS A 279 -3.42 9.11 -10.31
C CYS A 279 -2.80 9.76 -11.55
N ALA A 280 -3.10 11.03 -11.78
CA ALA A 280 -2.55 11.80 -12.90
C ALA A 280 -1.03 11.94 -12.77
N ARG A 281 -0.52 12.12 -11.55
CA ARG A 281 0.92 12.15 -11.28
C ARG A 281 1.60 10.82 -11.60
N ALA A 282 1.02 9.70 -11.15
CA ALA A 282 1.52 8.37 -11.47
C ALA A 282 1.51 8.10 -12.98
N LEU A 283 0.46 8.52 -13.70
CA LEU A 283 0.39 8.41 -15.15
C LEU A 283 1.52 9.17 -15.84
N ARG A 284 1.78 10.43 -15.45
CA ARG A 284 2.86 11.23 -16.05
C ARG A 284 4.23 10.59 -15.85
N VAL A 285 4.50 10.06 -14.66
CA VAL A 285 5.74 9.31 -14.38
C VAL A 285 5.85 8.10 -15.31
N LEU A 286 4.79 7.28 -15.41
CA LEU A 286 4.79 6.11 -16.29
C LEU A 286 4.98 6.48 -17.77
N LEU A 287 4.31 7.54 -18.25
CA LEU A 287 4.47 8.04 -19.61
C LEU A 287 5.92 8.47 -19.88
N PHE A 288 6.54 9.16 -18.92
CA PHE A 288 7.94 9.57 -19.07
C PHE A 288 8.87 8.35 -19.14
N LEU A 289 8.70 7.37 -18.25
CA LEU A 289 9.55 6.18 -18.16
C LEU A 289 9.37 5.23 -19.36
N GLU A 290 8.14 4.95 -19.77
CA GLU A 290 7.81 3.92 -20.75
C GLU A 290 7.58 4.48 -22.17
N GLY A 291 7.39 5.79 -22.30
CA GLY A 291 7.04 6.46 -23.55
C GLY A 291 5.62 6.18 -24.04
N LYS A 292 4.81 5.44 -23.28
CA LYS A 292 3.43 5.07 -23.62
C LYS A 292 2.61 4.82 -22.34
N PRO A 293 1.28 4.97 -22.39
CA PRO A 293 0.44 4.70 -21.22
C PRO A 293 0.50 3.21 -20.85
N PRO A 294 0.35 2.87 -19.55
CA PRO A 294 0.33 1.49 -19.10
C PRO A 294 -0.83 0.75 -19.78
N ARG A 295 -0.58 -0.50 -20.18
CA ARG A 295 -1.64 -1.36 -20.73
C ARG A 295 -2.68 -1.61 -19.64
N LEU A 296 -3.92 -1.17 -19.86
CA LEU A 296 -5.03 -1.54 -19.00
C LEU A 296 -5.24 -3.05 -19.13
N HIS A 297 -4.91 -3.81 -18.07
CA HIS A 297 -5.18 -5.23 -18.03
C HIS A 297 -6.70 -5.45 -18.04
N LYS A 298 -7.22 -6.07 -19.11
CA LYS A 298 -8.65 -6.43 -19.27
C LYS A 298 -9.22 -7.28 -18.13
N LYS A 299 -8.36 -7.91 -17.33
CA LYS A 299 -8.75 -8.64 -16.12
C LYS A 299 -8.51 -7.73 -14.93
N HIS A 300 -9.50 -6.90 -14.58
CA HIS A 300 -9.61 -6.31 -13.25
C HIS A 300 -9.95 -7.41 -12.24
N ARG A 301 -9.04 -8.39 -12.07
CA ARG A 301 -8.96 -9.04 -10.78
C ARG A 301 -8.24 -8.01 -9.93
N ILE A 302 -8.97 -7.36 -9.03
CA ILE A 302 -8.37 -6.79 -7.82
C ILE A 302 -7.32 -7.82 -7.35
N ASN A 303 -6.06 -7.43 -7.17
CA ASN A 303 -4.93 -8.40 -7.14
C ASN A 303 -5.02 -9.47 -6.07
#